data_AF-A0A6L3XVL4-F1
#
_entry.id   AF-A0A6L3XVL4-F1
#
_cell.length_a   1.000
_cell.length_b   1.000
_cell.length_c   1.000
_cell.angle_alpha   90.00
_cell.angle_beta   90.00
_cell.angle_gamma   90.00
#
_symmetry.space_group_name_H-M   'P 1'
#
loop_
_entity.id
_entity.type
_entity.pdbx_description
1 polymer ?
#
loop_
_entity_poly.entity_id
_entity_poly.type
_entity_poly.pdbx_seq_one_letter_code
_entity_poly.pdbx_strand_id
1 'polypeptide(L)' 'MTMHRREKDSMGAIDVPADKLWGAQTQRSLEHFRISTEKMPVSLIQALALTKRAAAKVNQDRGRLDADKATA' A
#
# COMPACT_ATOMS: atom_id res chain seq x y z
N MET A 1 -1.71 5.73 -24.02
CA MET A 1 -2.78 5.70 -23.00
C MET A 1 -2.31 4.81 -21.87
N THR A 2 -2.18 5.33 -20.65
CA THR A 2 -1.91 4.48 -19.49
C THR A 2 -3.16 3.67 -19.21
N MET A 3 -3.06 2.34 -19.21
CA MET A 3 -4.17 1.49 -18.76
C MET A 3 -4.44 1.78 -17.29
N HIS A 4 -5.71 1.73 -16.89
CA HIS A 4 -6.12 1.90 -15.49
C HIS A 4 -6.83 0.64 -15.02
N ARG A 5 -6.65 0.28 -13.75
CA ARG A 5 -7.47 -0.72 -13.05
C ARG A 5 -8.41 0.01 -12.11
N ARG A 6 -9.58 -0.58 -11.86
CA ARG A 6 -10.55 -0.05 -10.92
C ARG A 6 -10.33 -0.67 -9.54
N GLU A 7 -10.02 0.18 -8.56
CA GLU A 7 -9.86 -0.19 -7.16
C GLU A 7 -11.04 0.36 -6.34
N LYS A 8 -11.29 -0.19 -5.14
CA LYS A 8 -12.37 0.25 -4.26
C LYS A 8 -11.91 0.35 -2.81
N ASP A 9 -12.29 1.43 -2.15
CA ASP A 9 -12.23 1.59 -0.70
C ASP A 9 -13.65 1.85 -0.13
N SER A 10 -13.75 2.19 1.15
CA SER A 10 -15.03 2.50 1.80
C SER A 10 -15.73 3.74 1.24
N MET A 11 -15.03 4.60 0.49
CA MET A 11 -15.57 5.81 -0.14
C MET A 11 -16.03 5.57 -1.58
N GLY A 12 -15.83 4.37 -2.13
CA GLY A 12 -16.27 3.99 -3.47
C GLY A 12 -15.13 3.56 -4.38
N ALA A 13 -15.42 3.46 -5.68
CA ALA A 13 -14.45 3.05 -6.69
C ALA A 13 -13.60 4.24 -7.19
N ILE A 14 -12.36 3.96 -7.58
CA ILE A 14 -11.42 4.93 -8.15
C ILE A 14 -10.50 4.25 -9.18
N ASP A 15 -10.08 4.99 -10.20
CA ASP A 15 -9.15 4.49 -11.21
C ASP A 15 -7.71 4.66 -10.77
N VAL A 16 -6.95 3.58 -10.83
CA VAL A 16 -5.52 3.55 -10.47
C VAL A 16 -4.70 3.14 -11.69
N PRO A 17 -3.61 3.86 -12.03
CA PRO A 17 -2.75 3.48 -13.15
C PRO A 17 -2.22 2.06 -13.00
N ALA A 18 -2.40 1.23 -14.05
CA ALA A 18 -2.12 -0.20 -14.04
C ALA A 18 -0.64 -0.55 -13.82
N ASP A 19 0.27 0.40 -14.08
CA ASP A 19 1.72 0.28 -13.88
C ASP A 19 2.18 0.56 -12.44
N LYS A 20 1.25 0.83 -11.51
CA LYS A 20 1.54 1.19 -10.12
C LYS A 20 1.03 0.13 -9.16
N LEU A 21 1.77 -0.10 -8.07
CA LEU A 21 1.45 -1.14 -7.07
C LEU A 21 0.48 -0.68 -5.96
N TRP A 22 0.16 0.61 -5.86
CA TRP A 22 -0.67 1.14 -4.77
C TRP A 22 -2.18 0.96 -4.99
N GLY A 23 -3.01 1.06 -3.94
CA GLY A 23 -4.46 0.86 -4.05
C GLY A 23 -5.30 2.15 -4.10
N ALA A 24 -6.61 2.00 -3.91
CA ALA A 24 -7.59 3.08 -3.91
C ALA A 24 -7.25 4.22 -2.94
N GLN A 25 -6.90 3.89 -1.69
CA GLN A 25 -6.63 4.90 -0.65
C GLN A 25 -5.41 5.78 -0.98
N THR A 26 -4.34 5.18 -1.52
CA THR A 26 -3.16 5.94 -1.95
C THR A 26 -3.47 6.84 -3.14
N GLN A 27 -4.24 6.33 -4.12
CA GLN A 27 -4.67 7.14 -5.27
C GLN A 27 -5.49 8.35 -4.81
N ARG A 28 -6.46 8.14 -3.92
CA ARG A 28 -7.28 9.20 -3.35
C ARG A 28 -6.45 10.22 -2.55
N SER A 29 -5.48 9.74 -1.77
CA SER A 29 -4.55 10.61 -1.04
C SER A 29 -3.71 11.48 -1.98
N LEU A 30 -3.23 10.93 -3.10
CA LEU A 30 -2.49 11.70 -4.11
C LEU A 30 -3.33 12.82 -4.73
N GLU A 31 -4.64 12.60 -4.91
CA GLU A 31 -5.57 13.61 -5.45
C GLU A 31 -5.88 14.72 -4.44
N HIS A 32 -6.09 14.37 -3.16
CA HIS A 32 -6.45 15.35 -2.13
C HIS A 32 -5.26 16.13 -1.55
N PHE A 33 -4.09 15.48 -1.45
CA PHE A 33 -2.91 16.05 -0.81
C PHE A 33 -1.82 16.39 -1.84
N ARG A 34 -2.21 16.97 -2.96
CA ARG A 34 -1.29 17.42 -4.02
C ARG A 34 -0.65 18.76 -3.67
N ILE A 35 0.13 18.76 -2.59
CA ILE A 35 0.78 19.94 -2.02
C ILE A 35 2.29 19.70 -2.03
N SER A 36 3.07 20.70 -2.47
CA SER A 36 4.53 20.59 -2.59
C SER A 36 5.00 19.54 -3.61
N THR A 37 6.32 19.35 -3.69
CA THR A 37 7.00 18.30 -4.47
C THR A 37 7.77 17.32 -3.59
N GLU A 38 7.85 17.61 -2.29
CA GLU A 38 8.48 16.73 -1.31
C GLU A 38 7.74 15.41 -1.20
N LYS A 39 8.51 14.34 -1.04
CA LYS A 39 8.00 12.97 -0.90
C LYS A 39 8.46 12.39 0.44
N MET A 40 7.80 11.31 0.85
CA MET A 40 8.23 10.56 2.03
C MET A 40 9.71 10.15 1.88
N PRO A 41 10.55 10.42 2.90
CA PRO A 41 11.95 10.02 2.88
C PRO A 41 12.09 8.51 2.71
N VAL A 42 13.08 8.08 1.94
CA VAL A 42 13.34 6.65 1.67
C VAL A 42 13.58 5.86 2.96
N SER A 43 14.25 6.47 3.95
CA SER A 43 14.49 5.87 5.26
C SER A 43 13.19 5.53 5.99
N LEU A 44 12.17 6.39 5.90
CA LEU A 44 10.87 6.14 6.51
C LEU A 44 10.13 5.00 5.80
N ILE A 45 10.21 4.93 4.47
CA ILE A 45 9.62 3.83 3.68
C ILE A 45 10.28 2.50 4.05
N GLN A 46 11.62 2.47 4.18
CA GLN A 46 12.36 1.28 4.60
C GLN A 46 11.99 0.85 6.02
N ALA A 47 11.88 1.80 6.95
CA ALA A 47 11.44 1.52 8.32
C ALA A 47 10.03 0.91 8.32
N LEU A 48 9.09 1.46 7.56
CA LEU A 48 7.74 0.92 7.43
C LEU A 48 7.73 -0.51 6.86
N ALA A 49 8.55 -0.79 5.85
CA ALA A 49 8.68 -2.13 5.29
C ALA A 49 9.20 -3.14 6.34
N LEU A 50 10.22 -2.75 7.11
CA LEU A 50 10.74 -3.58 8.22
C LEU A 50 9.68 -3.84 9.29
N THR A 51 8.91 -2.81 9.66
CA THR A 51 7.79 -2.96 10.60
C THR A 51 6.74 -3.94 10.09
N LYS A 52 6.38 -3.87 8.80
CA LYS A 52 5.40 -4.79 8.20
C LYS A 52 5.92 -6.23 8.14
N ARG A 53 7.21 -6.43 7.81
CA ARG A 53 7.85 -7.76 7.85
C ARG A 53 7.83 -8.36 9.25
N ALA A 54 8.21 -7.57 10.26
CA ALA A 54 8.19 -8.02 11.65
C ALA A 54 6.77 -8.37 12.12
N ALA A 55 5.78 -7.53 11.78
CA ALA A 55 4.38 -7.78 12.10
C ALA A 55 3.84 -9.06 11.44
N ALA A 56 4.16 -9.30 10.17
CA ALA A 56 3.77 -10.52 9.46
C ALA A 56 4.33 -11.76 10.15
N LYS A 57 5.64 -11.75 10.48
CA LYS A 57 6.30 -12.86 11.19
C LYS A 57 5.64 -13.14 12.55
N VAL A 58 5.42 -12.11 13.36
CA VAL A 58 4.80 -12.26 14.69
C VAL A 58 3.35 -12.75 14.59
N ASN A 59 2.59 -12.31 13.58
CA ASN A 59 1.24 -12.79 13.36
C ASN A 59 1.22 -14.25 12.90
N GLN A 60 2.16 -14.66 12.04
CA GLN A 60 2.34 -16.06 11.66
C GLN A 60 2.66 -16.94 12.88
N ASP A 61 3.63 -16.52 13.71
CA ASP A 61 4.04 -17.26 14.92
C ASP A 61 2.89 -17.44 15.92
N ARG A 62 1.91 -16.52 15.92
CA ARG A 62 0.71 -16.58 16.76
C ARG A 62 -0.50 -17.22 16.08
N GLY A 63 -0.33 -17.78 14.88
CA GLY A 63 -1.43 -18.39 14.12
C GLY A 63 -2.52 -17.40 13.68
N ARG A 64 -2.20 -16.09 13.61
CA ARG A 64 -3.11 -15.02 13.19
C ARG A 64 -3.01 -14.69 11.70
N LEU A 65 -2.01 -15.27 11.01
CA LEU A 65 -1.80 -15.09 9.59
C LEU A 65 -1.37 -16.43 8.98
N ASP A 66 -2.07 -16.87 7.93
CA ASP A 66 -1.77 -18.08 7.19
C ASP A 66 -0.35 -18.03 6.61
N ALA A 67 0.32 -19.18 6.53
CA ALA A 67 1.71 -19.26 6.06
C ALA A 67 1.89 -18.67 4.65
N ASP A 68 0.99 -19.00 3.71
CA ASP A 68 1.05 -18.51 2.33
C ASP A 68 1.00 -16.98 2.25
N LYS A 69 0.22 -16.33 3.14
CA LYS A 69 0.13 -14.87 3.21
C LYS A 69 1.31 -14.25 3.95
N ALA A 70 1.96 -14.99 4.84
CA ALA A 70 3.12 -14.51 5.59
C ALA A 70 4.41 -14.55 4.73
N THR A 71 4.47 -15.42 3.73
CA THR A 71 5.66 -15.64 2.88
C THR A 71 5.52 -15.15 1.43
N ALA A 72 4.35 -14.64 1.03
CA ALA A 72 4.14 -13.99 -0.27
C ALA A 72 4.93 -12.68 -0.40
#